data_AF-A0A970EF01-F1
#
_entry.id   AF-A0A970EF01-F1
#
_cell.length_a   1.000
_cell.length_b   1.000
_cell.length_c   1.000
_cell.angle_alpha   90.00
_cell.angle_beta   90.00
_cell.angle_gamma   90.00
#
_symmetry.space_group_name_H-M   'P 1'
#
loop_
_entity.id
_entity.type
_entity.pdbx_description
1 polymer ?
#
loop_
_entity_poly.entity_id
_entity_poly.type
_entity_poly.pdbx_seq_one_letter_code
_entity_poly.pdbx_strand_id
1 'polypeptide(L)'
;MILRFCYMKTMNLQVAEDLTQETFLRFFENDSYKDMGKKMAYLYTIARNLCMNHFRKKEFLDLDENVAGKDYINRAHNRMAIEEALYKLPEEEREILFLRYVNEVPINQIAKSLNISRFSLHRKIKKALDHLKEVYDE
;
A
#
# COMPACT_ATOMS: atom_id res chain seq x y z
N MET A 1 -0.78 10.43 6.45
CA MET A 1 -0.06 9.24 5.92
C MET A 1 -0.77 7.96 6.30
N ILE A 2 -0.60 7.42 7.51
CA ILE A 2 -1.06 6.06 7.89
C ILE A 2 -2.54 5.81 7.57
N LEU A 3 -3.46 6.71 7.92
CA LEU A 3 -4.89 6.58 7.57
C LEU A 3 -5.13 6.39 6.05
N ARG A 4 -4.44 7.15 5.21
CA ARG A 4 -4.52 7.01 3.75
C ARG A 4 -3.96 5.65 3.30
N PHE A 5 -2.87 5.17 3.90
CA PHE A 5 -2.31 3.85 3.62
C PHE A 5 -3.27 2.72 4.01
N CYS A 6 -3.84 2.75 5.21
CA CYS A 6 -4.82 1.77 5.68
C CYS A 6 -6.09 1.78 4.81
N TYR A 7 -6.57 2.95 4.41
CA TYR A 7 -7.72 3.11 3.52
C TYR A 7 -7.45 2.64 2.09
N MET A 8 -6.25 2.92 1.54
CA MET A 8 -5.81 2.42 0.23
C MET A 8 -5.60 0.90 0.21
N LYS A 9 -5.53 0.24 1.37
CA LYS A 9 -5.59 -1.22 1.48
C LYS A 9 -7.01 -1.74 1.67
N THR A 10 -7.78 -1.15 2.58
CA THR A 10 -9.04 -1.74 3.10
C THR A 10 -10.31 -1.28 2.39
N MET A 11 -10.25 -0.23 1.59
CA MET A 11 -11.40 0.41 0.90
C MET A 11 -12.49 0.97 1.83
N ASN A 12 -12.37 0.78 3.15
CA ASN A 12 -13.35 1.11 4.17
C ASN A 12 -12.74 2.12 5.15
N LEU A 13 -13.41 3.26 5.35
CA LEU A 13 -12.88 4.35 6.19
C LEU A 13 -12.79 3.94 7.67
N GLN A 14 -13.84 3.33 8.21
CA GLN A 14 -13.91 2.92 9.62
C GLN A 14 -12.79 1.93 9.96
N VAL A 15 -12.62 0.90 9.14
CA VAL A 15 -11.52 -0.08 9.29
C VAL A 15 -10.15 0.61 9.15
N ALA A 16 -10.02 1.59 8.27
CA ALA A 16 -8.78 2.33 8.11
C ALA A 16 -8.45 3.21 9.32
N GLU A 17 -9.46 3.77 9.99
CA GLU A 17 -9.33 4.53 11.23
C GLU A 17 -8.93 3.62 12.39
N ASP A 18 -9.60 2.49 12.59
CA ASP A 18 -9.27 1.48 13.61
C ASP A 18 -7.82 0.99 13.47
N LEU A 19 -7.44 0.54 12.27
CA LEU A 19 -6.07 0.08 11.99
C LEU A 19 -5.02 1.20 12.11
N THR A 20 -5.42 2.47 11.99
CA THR A 20 -4.53 3.61 12.22
C THR A 20 -4.34 3.88 13.71
N GLN A 21 -5.39 3.83 14.52
CA GLN A 21 -5.27 3.94 15.98
C GLN A 21 -4.38 2.81 16.52
N GLU A 22 -4.66 1.57 16.15
CA GLU A 22 -3.88 0.38 16.50
C GLU A 22 -2.41 0.46 16.02
N THR A 23 -2.16 1.11 14.87
CA THR A 23 -0.78 1.38 14.40
C THR A 23 -0.04 2.32 15.34
N PHE A 24 -0.68 3.40 15.81
CA PHE A 24 -0.05 4.36 16.69
C PHE A 24 0.10 3.84 18.12
N LEU A 25 -0.89 3.11 18.65
CA LEU A 25 -0.79 2.45 19.97
C LEU A 25 0.45 1.54 20.03
N ARG A 26 0.57 0.57 19.12
CA ARG A 26 1.73 -0.35 19.05
C ARG A 26 3.08 0.34 18.76
N PHE A 27 3.06 1.56 18.23
CA PHE A 27 4.26 2.37 18.03
C PHE A 27 4.70 3.07 19.32
N PHE A 28 3.75 3.57 20.12
CA PHE A 28 4.02 4.20 21.41
C PHE A 28 4.27 3.20 22.55
N GLU A 29 3.66 2.01 22.50
CA GLU A 29 3.85 0.93 23.49
C GLU A 29 5.23 0.25 23.39
N ASN A 30 6.00 0.48 22.32
CA ASN A 30 7.29 -0.19 22.14
C ASN A 30 8.46 0.64 22.69
N ASP A 31 8.65 0.59 24.01
CA ASP A 31 9.79 1.19 24.73
C ASP A 31 11.17 0.77 24.20
N SER A 32 11.28 -0.36 23.48
CA SER A 32 12.56 -0.78 22.89
C SER A 32 12.94 0.00 21.61
N TYR A 33 12.03 0.81 21.05
CA TYR A 33 12.25 1.52 19.80
C TYR A 33 13.15 2.76 19.95
N LYS A 34 14.45 2.56 19.78
CA LYS A 34 15.42 3.67 19.62
C LYS A 34 15.31 4.26 18.22
N ASP A 35 14.80 5.50 18.10
CA ASP A 35 14.62 6.18 16.81
C ASP A 35 15.95 6.55 16.13
N MET A 36 16.49 5.61 15.37
CA MET A 36 17.64 5.80 14.47
C MET A 36 17.25 6.54 13.17
N GLY A 37 16.37 7.56 13.27
CA GLY A 37 15.81 8.30 12.13
C GLY A 37 14.90 7.48 11.23
N LYS A 38 14.23 6.46 11.76
CA LYS A 38 13.45 5.46 10.99
C LYS A 38 11.98 5.37 11.39
N LYS A 39 11.49 6.20 12.33
CA LYS A 39 10.12 6.13 12.88
C LYS A 39 9.00 5.89 11.86
N MET A 40 9.00 6.59 10.73
CA MET A 40 7.99 6.41 9.68
C MET A 40 8.02 5.02 9.02
N ALA A 41 9.21 4.45 8.79
CA ALA A 41 9.33 3.09 8.23
C ALA A 41 8.86 2.02 9.23
N TYR A 42 9.05 2.27 10.53
CA TYR A 42 8.54 1.39 11.57
C TYR A 42 7.01 1.47 11.71
N LEU A 43 6.43 2.68 11.71
CA LEU A 43 4.97 2.90 11.62
C LEU A 43 4.36 2.17 10.41
N TYR A 44 4.96 2.28 9.21
CA TYR A 44 4.49 1.54 8.03
C TYR A 44 4.62 0.02 8.15
N THR A 45 5.60 -0.49 8.90
CA THR A 45 5.76 -1.93 9.15
C THR A 45 4.64 -2.44 10.06
N ILE A 46 4.31 -1.70 11.12
CA ILE A 46 3.17 -2.00 12.00
C ILE A 46 1.87 -1.96 11.19
N ALA A 47 1.62 -0.88 10.43
CA ALA A 47 0.42 -0.72 9.61
C ALA A 47 0.28 -1.84 8.55
N ARG A 48 1.36 -2.23 7.86
CA ARG A 48 1.36 -3.35 6.89
C ARG A 48 0.94 -4.65 7.56
N ASN A 49 1.48 -4.95 8.74
CA ASN A 49 1.18 -6.18 9.47
C ASN A 49 -0.27 -6.20 9.97
N LEU A 50 -0.78 -5.07 10.47
CA LEU A 50 -2.18 -4.91 10.87
C LEU A 50 -3.14 -5.08 9.69
N CYS A 51 -2.86 -4.44 8.55
CA CYS A 51 -3.65 -4.61 7.33
C CYS A 51 -3.66 -6.07 6.86
N MET A 52 -2.50 -6.73 6.75
CA MET A 52 -2.44 -8.15 6.35
C MET A 52 -3.21 -9.08 7.30
N ASN A 53 -3.14 -8.82 8.61
CA ASN A 53 -3.90 -9.59 9.60
C ASN A 53 -5.41 -9.31 9.53
N HIS A 54 -5.82 -8.11 9.13
CA HIS A 54 -7.22 -7.80 8.84
C HIS A 54 -7.73 -8.60 7.64
N PHE A 55 -7.03 -8.61 6.50
CA PHE A 55 -7.46 -9.41 5.33
C PHE A 55 -7.51 -10.91 5.61
N ARG A 56 -6.52 -11.45 6.34
CA ARG A 56 -6.54 -12.86 6.77
C ARG A 56 -7.70 -13.23 7.70
N LYS A 57 -8.34 -12.24 8.35
CA LYS A 57 -9.64 -12.43 9.03
C LYS A 57 -10.83 -12.19 8.09
N LYS A 58 -10.72 -11.24 7.17
CA LYS A 58 -11.77 -10.88 6.20
C LYS A 58 -12.02 -11.98 5.17
N GLU A 59 -11.00 -12.72 4.72
CA GLU A 59 -11.13 -13.90 3.86
C GLU A 59 -11.93 -15.05 4.52
N PHE A 60 -12.08 -15.04 5.84
CA PHE A 60 -12.95 -15.97 6.60
C PHE A 60 -14.37 -15.42 6.85
N LEU A 61 -14.69 -14.22 6.36
CA LEU A 61 -15.93 -13.48 6.67
C LEU A 61 -16.63 -12.87 5.44
N ASP A 62 -15.91 -12.55 4.37
CA ASP A 62 -16.41 -11.91 3.14
C ASP A 62 -17.16 -12.89 2.21
N LEU A 63 -18.22 -13.50 2.72
CA LEU A 63 -19.22 -14.20 1.90
C LEU A 63 -20.40 -13.32 1.47
N ASP A 64 -20.50 -12.06 1.94
CA ASP A 64 -21.65 -11.18 1.66
C ASP A 64 -21.32 -9.69 1.33
N GLU A 65 -21.92 -9.25 0.22
CA GLU A 65 -22.40 -7.90 -0.15
C GLU A 65 -21.47 -6.66 -0.25
N ASN A 66 -22.05 -5.52 -0.73
CA ASN A 66 -21.39 -4.60 -1.69
C ASN A 66 -22.04 -3.19 -1.82
N VAL A 67 -21.58 -2.38 -2.82
CA VAL A 67 -22.24 -1.24 -3.52
C VAL A 67 -22.04 0.24 -3.08
N ALA A 68 -21.57 1.07 -4.04
CA ALA A 68 -21.82 2.52 -4.27
C ALA A 68 -21.36 2.90 -5.72
N GLY A 69 -21.67 4.02 -6.42
CA GLY A 69 -22.48 5.25 -6.27
C GLY A 69 -22.07 6.23 -7.42
N LYS A 70 -22.86 7.18 -7.98
CA LYS A 70 -22.57 7.68 -9.37
C LYS A 70 -21.35 8.60 -9.67
N ASP A 71 -21.06 9.67 -8.90
CA ASP A 71 -19.77 10.40 -9.06
C ASP A 71 -18.58 9.67 -8.41
N TYR A 72 -18.91 8.67 -7.60
CA TYR A 72 -17.98 7.64 -7.19
C TYR A 72 -17.71 6.71 -8.39
N ILE A 73 -18.68 6.35 -9.25
CA ILE A 73 -18.52 5.46 -10.42
C ILE A 73 -17.55 6.02 -11.47
N ASN A 74 -17.46 7.34 -11.69
CA ASN A 74 -16.46 7.84 -12.66
C ASN A 74 -15.03 7.80 -12.09
N ARG A 75 -14.87 8.15 -10.80
CA ARG A 75 -13.59 8.01 -10.09
C ARG A 75 -13.25 6.56 -9.75
N ALA A 76 -14.25 5.70 -9.62
CA ALA A 76 -14.14 4.28 -9.37
C ALA A 76 -13.93 3.50 -10.67
N HIS A 77 -14.43 3.92 -11.83
CA HIS A 77 -13.98 3.38 -13.12
C HIS A 77 -12.50 3.67 -13.32
N ASN A 78 -12.06 4.93 -13.19
CA ASN A 78 -10.63 5.25 -13.33
C ASN A 78 -9.77 4.54 -12.28
N ARG A 79 -10.29 4.36 -11.05
CA ARG A 79 -9.59 3.64 -9.97
C ARG A 79 -9.62 2.12 -10.16
N MET A 80 -10.71 1.53 -10.66
CA MET A 80 -10.83 0.12 -11.00
C MET A 80 -9.95 -0.21 -12.20
N ALA A 81 -9.90 0.64 -13.23
CA ALA A 81 -8.97 0.52 -14.34
C ALA A 81 -7.50 0.60 -13.87
N ILE A 82 -7.16 1.52 -12.96
CA ILE A 82 -5.82 1.58 -12.35
C ILE A 82 -5.54 0.36 -11.45
N GLU A 83 -6.52 -0.10 -10.66
CA GLU A 83 -6.37 -1.26 -9.77
C GLU A 83 -6.26 -2.57 -10.59
N GLU A 84 -7.05 -2.74 -11.65
CA GLU A 84 -6.98 -3.83 -12.63
C GLU A 84 -5.66 -3.81 -13.40
N ALA A 85 -5.22 -2.65 -13.90
CA ALA A 85 -3.92 -2.51 -14.55
C ALA A 85 -2.76 -2.86 -13.59
N LEU A 86 -2.86 -2.44 -12.32
CA LEU A 86 -1.93 -2.86 -11.27
C LEU A 86 -2.01 -4.37 -10.96
N TYR A 87 -3.15 -5.04 -11.15
CA TYR A 87 -3.28 -6.49 -11.03
C TYR A 87 -2.70 -7.25 -12.24
N LYS A 88 -2.87 -6.74 -13.46
CA LYS A 88 -2.22 -7.22 -14.69
C LYS A 88 -0.68 -7.11 -14.59
N LEU A 89 -0.16 -6.12 -13.85
CA LEU A 89 1.29 -5.98 -13.60
C LEU A 89 1.90 -7.16 -12.80
N PRO A 90 3.17 -7.54 -13.08
CA PRO A 90 3.94 -8.48 -12.26
C PRO A 90 4.02 -8.04 -10.79
N GLU A 91 4.00 -8.99 -9.87
CA GLU A 91 3.93 -8.71 -8.42
C GLU A 91 5.07 -7.81 -7.92
N GLU A 92 6.31 -8.02 -8.39
CA GLU A 92 7.45 -7.18 -8.03
C GLU A 92 7.27 -5.72 -8.52
N GLU A 93 6.71 -5.53 -9.72
CA GLU A 93 6.48 -4.21 -10.31
C GLU A 93 5.34 -3.49 -9.57
N ARG A 94 4.24 -4.20 -9.25
CA ARG A 94 3.17 -3.72 -8.38
C ARG A 94 3.67 -3.35 -6.99
N GLU A 95 4.47 -4.18 -6.31
CA GLU A 95 4.99 -3.86 -4.97
C GLU A 95 5.95 -2.66 -5.00
N ILE A 96 6.83 -2.57 -6.00
CA ILE A 96 7.75 -1.42 -6.16
C ILE A 96 6.98 -0.10 -6.34
N LEU A 97 5.93 -0.08 -7.17
CA LEU A 97 5.08 1.09 -7.33
C LEU A 97 4.31 1.43 -6.04
N PHE A 98 3.76 0.42 -5.36
CA PHE A 98 3.02 0.62 -4.10
C PHE A 98 3.95 1.20 -3.00
N LEU A 99 5.14 0.63 -2.83
CA LEU A 99 6.17 1.13 -1.91
C LEU A 99 6.60 2.57 -2.26
N ARG A 100 6.74 2.91 -3.55
CA ARG A 100 7.25 4.22 -3.97
C ARG A 100 6.20 5.34 -3.93
N TYR A 101 4.97 5.07 -4.37
CA TYR A 101 3.95 6.09 -4.67
C TYR A 101 2.73 6.06 -3.75
N VAL A 102 2.38 4.91 -3.15
CA VAL A 102 1.28 4.82 -2.17
C VAL A 102 1.79 4.97 -0.74
N ASN A 103 2.94 4.34 -0.45
CA ASN A 103 3.60 4.40 0.86
C ASN A 103 4.63 5.54 0.96
N GLU A 104 4.91 6.23 -0.16
CA GLU A 104 5.87 7.32 -0.31
C GLU A 104 7.31 6.97 0.17
N VAL A 105 7.67 5.69 0.25
CA VAL A 105 8.91 5.24 0.87
C VAL A 105 10.13 5.79 0.09
N PRO A 106 11.13 6.33 0.80
CA PRO A 106 12.36 6.79 0.18
C PRO A 106 13.09 5.68 -0.61
N ILE A 107 13.58 6.03 -1.80
CA ILE A 107 14.25 5.12 -2.74
C ILE A 107 15.46 4.41 -2.11
N ASN A 108 16.16 5.07 -1.18
CA ASN A 108 17.29 4.49 -0.43
C ASN A 108 16.86 3.45 0.64
N GLN A 109 15.58 3.38 1.00
CA GLN A 109 15.02 2.37 1.90
C GLN A 109 14.45 1.19 1.10
N ILE A 110 13.67 1.45 0.04
CA ILE A 110 13.17 0.40 -0.87
C ILE A 110 14.34 -0.41 -1.47
N ALA A 111 15.40 0.28 -1.90
CA ALA A 111 16.59 -0.38 -2.45
C ALA A 111 17.27 -1.31 -1.41
N LYS A 112 17.25 -0.92 -0.13
CA LYS A 112 17.79 -1.75 0.97
C LYS A 112 16.88 -2.93 1.33
N SER A 113 15.56 -2.76 1.34
CA SER A 113 14.63 -3.86 1.65
C SER A 113 14.61 -4.93 0.55
N LEU A 114 14.82 -4.53 -0.71
CA LEU A 114 14.92 -5.44 -1.86
C LEU A 114 16.37 -5.91 -2.13
N ASN A 115 17.35 -5.51 -1.32
CA ASN A 115 18.77 -5.81 -1.48
C ASN A 115 19.36 -5.50 -2.88
N ILE A 116 18.97 -4.37 -3.47
CA ILE A 116 19.41 -3.91 -4.80
C ILE A 116 20.04 -2.51 -4.75
N SER A 117 20.78 -2.15 -5.79
CA SER A 117 21.32 -0.78 -5.92
C SER A 117 20.20 0.24 -6.19
N ARG A 118 20.38 1.50 -5.76
CA ARG A 118 19.46 2.60 -6.08
C ARG A 118 19.22 2.74 -7.59
N PHE A 119 20.25 2.52 -8.40
CA PHE A 119 20.16 2.55 -9.87
C PHE A 119 19.30 1.41 -10.43
N SER A 120 19.43 0.19 -9.89
CA SER A 120 18.57 -0.95 -10.24
C SER A 120 17.10 -0.64 -9.90
N LEU A 121 16.84 -0.13 -8.70
CA LEU A 121 15.49 0.28 -8.29
C LEU A 121 14.93 1.39 -9.20
N HIS A 122 15.70 2.42 -9.56
CA HIS A 122 15.25 3.45 -10.49
C HIS A 122 14.86 2.87 -11.86
N ARG A 123 15.60 1.87 -12.37
CA ARG A 123 15.24 1.16 -13.61
C ARG A 123 13.96 0.34 -13.45
N LYS A 124 13.79 -0.39 -12.34
CA LYS A 124 12.55 -1.15 -12.04
C LYS A 124 11.34 -0.24 -11.88
N ILE A 125 11.45 0.89 -11.16
CA ILE A 125 10.40 1.90 -11.06
C ILE A 125 10.01 2.44 -12.44
N LYS A 126 10.98 2.79 -13.30
CA LYS A 126 10.68 3.26 -14.66
C LYS A 126 9.96 2.16 -15.46
N LYS A 127 10.49 0.94 -15.51
CA LYS A 127 9.86 -0.17 -16.25
C LYS A 127 8.43 -0.40 -15.79
N ALA A 128 8.18 -0.42 -14.48
CA ALA A 128 6.84 -0.60 -13.91
C ALA A 128 5.89 0.56 -14.27
N LEU A 129 6.37 1.80 -14.34
CA LEU A 129 5.55 2.95 -14.76
C LEU A 129 5.25 2.99 -16.26
N ASP A 130 6.19 2.53 -17.10
CA ASP A 130 5.96 2.47 -18.54
C ASP A 130 4.99 1.31 -18.87
N HIS A 131 5.20 0.13 -18.26
CA HIS A 131 4.30 -1.02 -18.33
C HIS A 131 2.89 -0.71 -17.80
N LEU A 132 2.76 0.06 -16.72
CA LEU A 132 1.46 0.49 -16.20
C LEU A 132 0.68 1.41 -17.15
N LYS A 133 1.35 2.14 -18.06
CA LYS A 133 0.65 2.92 -19.11
C LYS A 133 0.19 2.01 -20.23
N GLU A 134 1.08 1.17 -20.75
CA GLU A 134 0.77 0.19 -21.80
C GLU A 134 -0.49 -0.63 -21.43
N VAL A 135 -0.60 -1.02 -20.16
CA VAL A 135 -1.69 -1.84 -19.59
C VAL A 135 -2.93 -1.04 -19.15
N TYR A 136 -2.88 0.30 -19.18
CA TYR A 136 -3.99 1.22 -18.87
C TYR A 136 -4.55 1.90 -20.13
N ASP A 137 -3.75 2.01 -21.19
CA ASP A 137 -4.14 2.51 -22.51
C ASP A 137 -4.70 1.37 -23.42
N GLU A 138 -4.76 0.12 -22.91
CA GLU A 138 -5.43 -1.09 -23.47
C GLU A 138 -6.87 -1.30 -22.95
#